data_AF-A0A420SPD8-F1
#
_entry.id   AF-A0A420SPD8-F1
#
_cell.length_a   1.000
_cell.length_b   1.000
_cell.length_c   1.000
_cell.angle_alpha   90.00
_cell.angle_beta   90.00
_cell.angle_gamma   90.00
#
_symmetry.space_group_name_H-M   'P 1'
#
loop_
_entity.id
_entity.type
_entity.pdbx_description
1 polymer ?
#
loop_
_entity_poly.entity_id
_entity_poly.type
_entity_poly.pdbx_seq_one_letter_code
_entity_poly.pdbx_strand_id
1 'polypeptide(L)'
;MTIVSISYRVQASQIQHLVPQALELEDQPIMTSAFIHYGTSTVGEYNEYVHTVRVKYNSNAYDYSLVLLLDNDSAIFAGREIFGYPKIFGKVNFHPSAGSRVMMGNAERPAGRSLIEFEFAPKALLDVSWGEVAPPKVLNLRVIPSTDPDEPALREFVAVDMQFEFSERWSGEGSLKFNKGFASTPWANLDVVSYIGSWMGKSKAVLGNKVDRFRLR
;
A
#
# COMPACT_ATOMS: atom_id res chain seq x y z
N MET A 1 -8.57 -12.90 -2.82
CA MET A 1 -8.27 -11.88 -1.80
C MET A 1 -9.47 -10.97 -1.60
N THR A 2 -9.56 -10.33 -0.45
CA THR A 2 -10.43 -9.19 -0.21
C THR A 2 -9.58 -7.98 0.09
N ILE A 3 -9.89 -6.83 -0.51
CA ILE A 3 -9.18 -5.58 -0.33
C ILE A 3 -10.18 -4.48 0.05
N VAL A 4 -9.82 -3.68 1.05
CA VAL A 4 -10.44 -2.39 1.34
C VAL A 4 -9.40 -1.32 1.01
N SER A 5 -9.75 -0.35 0.18
CA SER A 5 -8.87 0.74 -0.23
C SER A 5 -9.52 2.08 0.12
N ILE A 6 -8.77 2.94 0.80
CA ILE A 6 -9.21 4.28 1.20
C ILE A 6 -8.18 5.29 0.69
N SER A 7 -8.60 6.17 -0.21
CA SER A 7 -7.77 7.20 -0.80
C SER A 7 -8.13 8.58 -0.23
N TYR A 8 -7.11 9.38 0.09
CA TYR A 8 -7.24 10.65 0.79
C TYR A 8 -6.10 11.60 0.42
N ARG A 9 -6.24 12.89 0.73
CA ARG A 9 -5.16 13.87 0.63
C ARG A 9 -4.51 14.11 1.97
N VAL A 10 -3.21 14.39 1.94
CA VAL A 10 -2.42 14.89 3.07
C VAL A 10 -1.72 16.18 2.66
N GLN A 11 -0.99 16.83 3.57
CA GLN A 11 -0.04 17.89 3.20
C GLN A 11 1.32 17.26 2.87
N ALA A 12 1.98 17.70 1.79
CA ALA A 12 3.30 17.19 1.39
C ALA A 12 4.33 17.28 2.53
N SER A 13 4.30 18.35 3.32
CA SER A 13 5.20 18.54 4.47
C SER A 13 5.18 17.40 5.48
N GLN A 14 4.09 16.64 5.56
CA GLN A 14 3.94 15.51 6.48
C GLN A 14 4.69 14.25 6.01
N ILE A 15 4.89 14.08 4.69
CA ILE A 15 5.42 12.82 4.11
C ILE A 15 6.58 13.01 3.14
N GLN A 16 6.93 14.24 2.75
CA GLN A 16 8.01 14.52 1.78
C GLN A 16 9.35 13.94 2.20
N HIS A 17 9.60 13.79 3.50
CA HIS A 17 10.83 13.20 4.04
C HIS A 17 10.90 11.67 3.85
N LEU A 18 9.80 11.03 3.44
CA LEU A 18 9.70 9.60 3.14
C LEU A 18 9.74 9.31 1.63
N VAL A 19 9.68 10.36 0.80
CA VAL A 19 9.62 10.27 -0.66
C VAL A 19 11.00 10.62 -1.23
N PRO A 20 11.62 9.75 -2.05
CA PRO A 20 12.88 10.07 -2.70
C PRO A 20 12.82 11.36 -3.53
N GLN A 21 13.86 12.19 -3.44
CA GLN A 21 13.93 13.50 -4.12
C GLN A 21 13.78 13.41 -5.66
N ALA A 22 14.10 12.25 -6.25
CA ALA A 22 13.94 12.02 -7.69
C ALA A 22 12.46 11.91 -8.13
N LEU A 23 11.52 11.82 -7.19
CA LEU A 23 10.09 11.72 -7.45
C LEU A 23 9.43 13.09 -7.23
N GLU A 24 8.59 13.50 -8.17
CA GLU A 24 7.79 14.71 -8.04
C GLU A 24 6.58 14.43 -7.15
N LEU A 25 6.38 15.27 -6.14
CA LEU A 25 5.29 15.19 -5.18
C LEU A 25 4.48 16.49 -5.21
N GLU A 26 3.16 16.39 -5.31
CA GLU A 26 2.25 17.55 -5.25
C GLU A 26 2.13 18.10 -3.82
N ASP A 27 1.72 19.36 -3.66
CA ASP A 27 1.54 19.99 -2.34
C ASP A 27 0.51 19.27 -1.45
N GLN A 28 -0.53 18.70 -2.08
CA GLN A 28 -1.54 17.86 -1.44
C GLN A 28 -1.63 16.50 -2.14
N PRO A 29 -0.65 15.61 -1.92
CA PRO A 29 -0.57 14.38 -2.67
C PRO A 29 -1.69 13.42 -2.24
N ILE A 30 -2.13 12.61 -3.19
CA ILE A 30 -3.09 11.52 -2.92
C ILE A 30 -2.33 10.36 -2.28
N MET A 31 -2.75 9.97 -1.09
CA MET A 31 -2.32 8.74 -0.44
C MET A 31 -3.42 7.69 -0.50
N THR A 32 -3.01 6.43 -0.46
CA THR A 32 -3.93 5.30 -0.33
C THR A 32 -3.47 4.38 0.79
N SER A 33 -4.40 4.07 1.70
CA SER A 33 -4.27 3.01 2.68
C SER A 33 -5.12 1.84 2.24
N ALA A 34 -4.50 0.68 1.99
CA ALA A 34 -5.21 -0.54 1.64
C ALA A 34 -4.98 -1.64 2.69
N PHE A 35 -6.06 -2.32 3.05
CA PHE A 35 -6.06 -3.47 3.95
C PHE A 35 -6.51 -4.69 3.14
N ILE A 36 -5.63 -5.68 3.08
CA ILE A 36 -5.78 -6.83 2.19
C ILE A 36 -5.78 -8.09 3.01
N HIS A 37 -6.75 -8.96 2.73
CA HIS A 37 -6.81 -10.32 3.22
C HIS A 37 -6.57 -11.29 2.06
N TYR A 38 -5.42 -11.95 2.07
CA TYR A 38 -5.05 -12.99 1.11
C TYR A 38 -5.47 -14.37 1.64
N GLY A 39 -6.73 -14.75 1.42
CA GLY A 39 -7.25 -16.06 1.89
C GLY A 39 -6.57 -17.29 1.28
N THR A 40 -6.14 -17.25 0.01
CA THR A 40 -5.38 -18.33 -0.62
C THR A 40 -4.30 -17.73 -1.51
N SER A 41 -3.05 -18.10 -1.27
CA SER A 41 -1.89 -17.63 -2.03
C SER A 41 -0.81 -18.70 -2.11
N THR A 42 0.20 -18.50 -2.97
CA THR A 42 1.36 -19.40 -3.10
C THR A 42 2.27 -19.43 -1.86
N VAL A 43 2.05 -18.51 -0.91
CA VAL A 43 2.82 -18.39 0.34
C VAL A 43 1.92 -18.54 1.57
N GLY A 44 0.72 -19.10 1.40
CA GLY A 44 -0.26 -19.30 2.48
C GLY A 44 -1.20 -18.10 2.68
N GLU A 45 -2.01 -18.17 3.73
CA GLU A 45 -2.93 -17.11 4.12
C GLU A 45 -2.20 -16.01 4.91
N TYR A 46 -2.49 -14.74 4.62
CA TYR A 46 -1.97 -13.62 5.39
C TYR A 46 -2.78 -12.33 5.16
N ASN A 47 -2.57 -11.36 6.05
CA ASN A 47 -3.08 -10.00 5.89
C ASN A 47 -1.93 -9.03 5.60
N GLU A 48 -2.24 -7.97 4.87
CA GLU A 48 -1.27 -6.93 4.51
C GLU A 48 -1.91 -5.55 4.59
N TYR A 49 -1.14 -4.61 5.11
CA TYR A 49 -1.42 -3.20 5.03
C TYR A 49 -0.47 -2.57 4.03
N VAL A 50 -1.01 -1.81 3.07
CA VAL A 50 -0.25 -1.14 2.02
C VAL A 50 -0.49 0.37 2.13
N HIS A 51 0.60 1.13 2.21
CA HIS A 51 0.55 2.59 2.28
C HIS A 51 1.33 3.19 1.11
N THR A 52 0.61 3.83 0.19
CA THR A 52 1.20 4.42 -1.01
C THR A 52 0.89 5.91 -1.11
N VAL A 53 1.72 6.63 -1.88
CA VAL A 53 1.51 8.02 -2.25
C VAL A 53 1.68 8.20 -3.75
N ARG A 54 0.78 8.96 -4.38
CA ARG A 54 0.85 9.33 -5.79
C ARG A 54 2.02 10.27 -6.03
N VAL A 55 2.87 9.91 -6.98
CA VAL A 55 4.04 10.70 -7.41
C VAL A 55 4.13 10.73 -8.94
N LYS A 56 5.00 11.59 -9.48
CA LYS A 56 5.46 11.47 -10.87
C LYS A 56 6.95 11.14 -10.94
N TYR A 57 7.31 10.34 -11.93
CA TYR A 57 8.69 10.05 -12.28
C TYR A 57 8.83 10.02 -13.79
N ASN A 58 9.71 10.83 -14.36
CA ASN A 58 9.87 11.00 -15.81
C ASN A 58 8.52 11.25 -16.53
N SER A 59 7.72 12.19 -16.01
CA SER A 59 6.38 12.54 -16.51
C SER A 59 5.29 11.47 -16.38
N ASN A 60 5.60 10.28 -15.85
CA ASN A 60 4.62 9.22 -15.63
C ASN A 60 4.14 9.21 -14.18
N ALA A 61 2.84 9.02 -13.97
CA ALA A 61 2.26 8.87 -12.65
C ALA A 61 2.50 7.45 -12.10
N TYR A 62 2.81 7.35 -10.81
CA TYR A 62 2.98 6.10 -10.09
C TYR A 62 2.41 6.19 -8.67
N ASP A 63 2.05 5.05 -8.09
CA ASP A 63 1.82 4.94 -6.65
C ASP A 63 3.10 4.43 -5.97
N TYR A 64 3.83 5.32 -5.30
CA TYR A 64 5.06 4.97 -4.59
C TYR A 64 4.75 4.34 -3.24
N SER A 65 5.30 3.16 -2.98
CA SER A 65 5.14 2.46 -1.70
C SER A 65 5.98 3.13 -0.61
N LEU A 66 5.33 3.63 0.46
CA LEU A 66 6.02 4.08 1.66
C LEU A 66 6.34 2.91 2.59
N VAL A 67 5.36 2.05 2.82
CA VAL A 67 5.50 0.86 3.66
C VAL A 67 4.45 -0.17 3.32
N LEU A 68 4.83 -1.44 3.44
CA LEU A 68 3.90 -2.57 3.51
C LEU A 68 4.13 -3.31 4.83
N LEU A 69 3.07 -3.63 5.55
CA LEU A 69 3.15 -4.26 6.89
C LEU A 69 2.34 -5.55 6.89
N LEU A 70 2.98 -6.64 7.28
CA LEU A 70 2.44 -8.01 7.27
C LEU A 70 3.30 -8.94 8.15
N ASP A 71 2.81 -10.14 8.43
CA ASP A 71 3.47 -11.14 9.28
C ASP A 71 3.89 -12.43 8.54
N ASN A 72 3.69 -12.48 7.22
CA ASN A 72 4.13 -13.59 6.38
C ASN A 72 5.56 -13.35 5.85
N ASP A 73 6.52 -14.13 6.36
CA ASP A 73 7.94 -13.99 6.07
C ASP A 73 8.28 -14.20 4.57
N SER A 74 7.68 -15.22 3.96
CA SER A 74 7.87 -15.59 2.55
C SER A 74 7.41 -14.46 1.64
N ALA A 75 6.26 -13.85 1.94
CA ALA A 75 5.74 -12.68 1.23
C ALA A 75 6.61 -11.43 1.43
N ILE A 76 7.22 -11.26 2.61
CA ILE A 76 8.15 -10.17 2.91
C ILE A 76 9.42 -10.31 2.08
N PHE A 77 10.13 -11.44 2.19
CA PHE A 77 11.41 -11.64 1.52
C PHE A 77 11.27 -11.58 0.00
N ALA A 78 10.32 -12.32 -0.58
CA ALA A 78 10.09 -12.30 -2.02
C ALA A 78 9.71 -10.90 -2.53
N GLY A 79 8.82 -10.18 -1.82
CA GLY A 79 8.40 -8.84 -2.21
C GLY A 79 9.53 -7.81 -2.18
N ARG A 80 10.41 -7.89 -1.16
CA ARG A 80 11.58 -7.00 -1.03
C ARG A 80 12.63 -7.30 -2.10
N GLU A 81 13.01 -8.56 -2.24
CA GLU A 81 14.15 -8.96 -3.06
C GLU A 81 13.84 -8.90 -4.55
N ILE A 82 12.64 -9.34 -4.97
CA ILE A 82 12.27 -9.40 -6.39
C ILE A 82 11.79 -8.03 -6.89
N PHE A 83 10.96 -7.35 -6.09
CA PHE A 83 10.18 -6.19 -6.53
C PHE A 83 10.48 -4.89 -5.79
N GLY A 84 11.28 -4.92 -4.72
CA GLY A 84 11.66 -3.75 -3.95
C GLY A 84 10.57 -3.22 -3.01
N TYR A 85 9.46 -3.95 -2.79
CA TYR A 85 8.43 -3.47 -1.86
C TYR A 85 9.04 -3.25 -0.47
N PRO A 86 8.77 -2.10 0.20
CA PRO A 86 9.27 -1.80 1.54
C PRO A 86 8.49 -2.57 2.61
N LYS A 87 8.45 -3.90 2.47
CA LYS A 87 7.76 -4.80 3.40
C LYS A 87 8.53 -4.88 4.72
N ILE A 88 7.80 -4.78 5.82
CA ILE A 88 8.29 -4.93 7.18
C ILE A 88 7.35 -5.81 8.00
N PHE A 89 7.89 -6.46 9.02
CA PHE A 89 7.08 -7.27 9.93
C PHE A 89 6.09 -6.42 10.73
N GLY A 90 4.86 -6.89 10.87
CA GLY A 90 3.85 -6.34 11.75
C GLY A 90 2.57 -7.14 11.62
N LYS A 91 1.58 -6.86 12.47
CA LYS A 91 0.33 -7.62 12.45
C LYS A 91 -0.78 -6.80 11.83
N VAL A 92 -1.54 -7.38 10.90
CA VAL A 92 -2.75 -6.77 10.36
C VAL A 92 -3.94 -7.62 10.78
N ASN A 93 -4.82 -7.04 11.60
CA ASN A 93 -6.06 -7.71 11.98
C ASN A 93 -7.14 -7.23 11.02
N PHE A 94 -7.40 -8.04 9.99
CA PHE A 94 -8.51 -7.85 9.06
C PHE A 94 -9.15 -9.21 8.78
N HIS A 95 -10.46 -9.29 8.98
CA HIS A 95 -11.25 -10.47 8.65
C HIS A 95 -12.55 -10.01 7.98
N PRO A 96 -12.72 -10.24 6.66
CA PRO A 96 -13.86 -9.72 5.90
C PRO A 96 -15.25 -10.23 6.35
N SER A 97 -15.30 -11.29 7.15
CA SER A 97 -16.52 -12.05 7.47
C SER A 97 -17.00 -11.88 8.92
N ALA A 98 -16.58 -10.84 9.64
CA ALA A 98 -16.82 -10.66 11.08
C ALA A 98 -18.30 -10.41 11.52
N GLY A 99 -19.30 -10.80 10.72
CA GLY A 99 -20.71 -10.78 11.10
C GLY A 99 -21.43 -9.43 10.95
N SER A 100 -20.72 -8.37 10.52
CA SER A 100 -21.28 -7.05 10.20
C SER A 100 -21.07 -6.74 8.72
N ARG A 101 -21.94 -5.87 8.14
CA ARG A 101 -21.69 -5.29 6.81
C ARG A 101 -20.51 -4.31 6.83
N VAL A 102 -20.24 -3.69 7.99
CA VAL A 102 -19.11 -2.79 8.17
C VAL A 102 -17.84 -3.61 8.36
N MET A 103 -16.82 -3.30 7.58
CA MET A 103 -15.49 -3.90 7.70
C MET A 103 -14.60 -3.01 8.54
N MET A 104 -13.91 -3.60 9.50
CA MET A 104 -13.00 -2.88 10.38
C MET A 104 -11.73 -3.70 10.57
N GLY A 105 -10.69 -3.01 11.02
CA GLY A 105 -9.44 -3.66 11.38
C GLY A 105 -8.36 -2.65 11.70
N ASN A 106 -7.15 -3.16 11.89
CA ASN A 106 -6.01 -2.33 12.21
C ASN A 106 -4.68 -2.94 11.77
N ALA A 107 -3.67 -2.08 11.62
CA ALA A 107 -2.27 -2.44 11.41
C ALA A 107 -1.44 -2.11 12.67
N GLU A 108 -0.65 -3.08 13.14
CA GLU A 108 0.09 -3.03 14.38
C GLU A 108 1.60 -3.19 14.16
N ARG A 109 2.39 -2.34 14.81
CA ARG A 109 3.84 -2.54 14.93
C ARG A 109 4.42 -1.82 16.17
N PRO A 110 5.11 -2.55 17.06
CA PRO A 110 5.13 -4.02 17.16
C PRO A 110 3.72 -4.58 17.39
N ALA A 111 3.54 -5.90 17.30
CA ALA A 111 2.26 -6.54 17.59
C ALA A 111 1.73 -6.09 18.97
N GLY A 112 0.43 -5.81 19.06
CA GLY A 112 -0.21 -5.23 20.24
C GLY A 112 -0.22 -3.69 20.30
N ARG A 113 0.50 -3.00 19.39
CA ARG A 113 0.43 -1.54 19.25
C ARG A 113 -0.21 -1.16 17.93
N SER A 114 -1.50 -0.78 17.98
CA SER A 114 -2.22 -0.26 16.81
C SER A 114 -1.63 1.07 16.34
N LEU A 115 -1.22 1.13 15.07
CA LEU A 115 -0.73 2.36 14.43
C LEU A 115 -1.81 2.99 13.56
N ILE A 116 -2.63 2.17 12.91
CA ILE A 116 -3.61 2.60 11.93
C ILE A 116 -4.85 1.73 12.13
N GLU A 117 -5.98 2.36 12.38
CA GLU A 117 -7.29 1.72 12.47
C GLU A 117 -8.11 2.16 11.25
N PHE A 118 -8.96 1.28 10.74
CA PHE A 118 -9.85 1.62 9.64
C PHE A 118 -11.27 1.10 9.89
N GLU A 119 -12.20 1.80 9.26
CA GLU A 119 -13.58 1.36 9.08
C GLU A 119 -13.97 1.57 7.61
N PHE A 120 -14.74 0.65 7.06
CA PHE A 120 -15.38 0.77 5.76
C PHE A 120 -16.83 0.29 5.82
N ALA A 121 -17.77 1.19 5.52
CA ALA A 121 -19.19 0.92 5.44
C ALA A 121 -19.64 0.83 3.97
N PRO A 122 -19.93 -0.38 3.44
CA PRO A 122 -20.32 -0.57 2.04
C PRO A 122 -21.70 0.03 1.77
N LYS A 123 -21.82 0.77 0.65
CA LYS A 123 -23.05 1.46 0.24
C LYS A 123 -23.69 0.87 -1.00
N ALA A 124 -22.94 0.74 -2.10
CA ALA A 124 -23.47 0.29 -3.37
C ALA A 124 -22.51 -0.64 -4.11
N LEU A 125 -23.05 -1.61 -4.83
CA LEU A 125 -22.29 -2.41 -5.78
C LEU A 125 -21.79 -1.51 -6.90
N LEU A 126 -20.52 -1.65 -7.23
CA LEU A 126 -19.93 -1.06 -8.43
C LEU A 126 -20.01 -2.09 -9.56
N ASP A 127 -20.35 -1.63 -10.75
CA ASP A 127 -20.20 -2.45 -11.94
C ASP A 127 -18.72 -2.82 -12.08
N VAL A 128 -18.44 -4.11 -12.23
CA VAL A 128 -17.07 -4.62 -12.37
C VAL A 128 -16.37 -4.10 -13.63
N SER A 129 -17.15 -3.63 -14.61
CA SER A 129 -16.68 -2.94 -15.83
C SER A 129 -16.49 -1.43 -15.67
N TRP A 130 -16.93 -0.82 -14.56
CA TRP A 130 -16.85 0.62 -14.36
C TRP A 130 -15.43 1.09 -14.01
N GLY A 131 -14.88 1.95 -14.87
CA GLY A 131 -13.77 2.85 -14.55
C GLY A 131 -12.40 2.40 -15.02
N GLU A 132 -12.26 2.08 -16.30
CA GLU A 132 -11.04 1.76 -17.07
C GLU A 132 -9.98 2.89 -17.11
N VAL A 133 -9.65 3.52 -15.99
CA VAL A 133 -8.32 4.09 -15.84
C VAL A 133 -7.53 3.04 -15.08
N ALA A 134 -6.67 2.31 -15.79
CA ALA A 134 -5.73 1.40 -15.16
C ALA A 134 -5.04 2.18 -14.03
N PRO A 135 -5.13 1.71 -12.76
CA PRO A 135 -4.48 2.39 -11.66
C PRO A 135 -2.98 2.50 -12.00
N PRO A 136 -2.30 3.58 -11.60
CA PRO A 136 -0.87 3.69 -11.84
C PRO A 136 -0.13 2.47 -11.31
N LYS A 137 0.94 2.07 -12.01
CA LYS A 137 1.82 1.02 -11.54
C LYS A 137 2.37 1.39 -10.16
N VAL A 138 2.62 0.38 -9.34
CA VAL A 138 3.24 0.58 -8.03
C VAL A 138 4.73 0.74 -8.21
N LEU A 139 5.29 1.87 -7.78
CA LEU A 139 6.71 2.16 -7.86
C LEU A 139 7.38 1.88 -6.52
N ASN A 140 8.45 1.11 -6.56
CA ASN A 140 9.21 0.74 -5.37
C ASN A 140 10.68 1.15 -5.53
N LEU A 141 11.32 1.58 -4.44
CA LEU A 141 12.76 1.79 -4.41
C LEU A 141 13.43 0.51 -3.89
N ARG A 142 14.03 -0.26 -4.80
CA ARG A 142 14.81 -1.45 -4.45
C ARG A 142 16.24 -1.05 -4.12
N VAL A 143 16.65 -1.27 -2.88
CA VAL A 143 18.02 -1.09 -2.41
C VAL A 143 18.54 -2.40 -1.85
N ILE A 144 19.63 -2.91 -2.43
CA ILE A 144 20.39 -4.05 -1.88
C ILE A 144 21.71 -3.48 -1.35
N PRO A 145 21.98 -3.61 -0.04
CA PRO A 145 23.24 -3.13 0.53
C PRO A 145 24.42 -3.92 -0.04
N SER A 146 25.60 -3.31 -0.05
CA SER A 146 26.85 -4.05 -0.21
C SER A 146 27.57 -4.18 1.13
N THR A 147 28.71 -4.88 1.14
CA THR A 147 29.61 -4.90 2.30
C THR A 147 30.35 -3.58 2.50
N ASP A 148 30.41 -2.73 1.48
CA ASP A 148 30.85 -1.34 1.58
C ASP A 148 29.67 -0.49 2.09
N PRO A 149 29.79 0.18 3.24
CA PRO A 149 28.71 0.98 3.81
C PRO A 149 28.34 2.20 2.97
N ASP A 150 29.23 2.68 2.09
CA ASP A 150 29.01 3.89 1.31
C ASP A 150 28.34 3.62 -0.04
N GLU A 151 28.41 2.38 -0.54
CA GLU A 151 27.90 2.01 -1.86
C GLU A 151 26.93 0.81 -1.81
N PRO A 152 25.65 0.98 -2.21
CA PRO A 152 24.75 -0.16 -2.34
C PRO A 152 25.11 -1.00 -3.57
N ALA A 153 25.00 -2.34 -3.46
CA ALA A 153 25.19 -3.25 -4.58
C ALA A 153 24.13 -3.04 -5.68
N LEU A 154 22.93 -2.61 -5.29
CA LEU A 154 21.84 -2.27 -6.19
C LEU A 154 21.03 -1.10 -5.63
N ARG A 155 20.75 -0.12 -6.49
CA ARG A 155 19.79 0.95 -6.23
C ARG A 155 19.01 1.27 -7.50
N GLU A 156 17.70 1.07 -7.47
CA GLU A 156 16.84 1.29 -8.62
C GLU A 156 15.38 1.47 -8.22
N PHE A 157 14.62 2.16 -9.07
CA PHE A 157 13.18 2.06 -9.04
C PHE A 157 12.70 0.83 -9.82
N VAL A 158 11.68 0.16 -9.30
CA VAL A 158 10.99 -0.96 -9.94
C VAL A 158 9.50 -0.62 -10.01
N ALA A 159 8.95 -0.53 -11.23
CA ALA A 159 7.53 -0.33 -11.44
C ALA A 159 6.84 -1.67 -11.65
N VAL A 160 6.02 -2.06 -10.68
CA VAL A 160 5.29 -3.32 -10.64
C VAL A 160 3.87 -3.07 -11.09
N ASP A 161 3.41 -3.92 -12.00
CA ASP A 161 2.04 -3.95 -12.45
C ASP A 161 1.31 -5.14 -11.80
N MET A 162 0.29 -4.85 -11.01
CA MET A 162 -0.51 -5.86 -10.34
C MET A 162 -1.86 -5.96 -11.04
N GLN A 163 -2.12 -7.11 -11.65
CA GLN A 163 -3.34 -7.35 -12.40
C GLN A 163 -4.41 -7.91 -11.48
N PHE A 164 -5.56 -7.24 -11.40
CA PHE A 164 -6.69 -7.64 -10.57
C PHE A 164 -7.86 -8.09 -11.43
N GLU A 165 -8.41 -9.26 -11.11
CA GLU A 165 -9.68 -9.74 -11.65
C GLU A 165 -10.71 -9.69 -10.52
N PHE A 166 -11.58 -8.69 -10.54
CA PHE A 166 -12.59 -8.50 -9.51
C PHE A 166 -13.84 -9.32 -9.81
N SER A 167 -14.26 -10.15 -8.85
CA SER A 167 -15.56 -10.83 -8.88
C SER A 167 -16.67 -9.97 -8.28
N GLU A 168 -16.31 -9.01 -7.42
CA GLU A 168 -17.24 -8.15 -6.69
C GLU A 168 -16.52 -6.85 -6.31
N ARG A 169 -17.19 -5.71 -6.47
CA ARG A 169 -16.72 -4.40 -6.03
C ARG A 169 -17.84 -3.61 -5.39
N TRP A 170 -17.53 -2.90 -4.32
CA TRP A 170 -18.45 -2.02 -3.61
C TRP A 170 -17.82 -0.65 -3.40
N SER A 171 -18.61 0.39 -3.60
CA SER A 171 -18.31 1.71 -3.04
C SER A 171 -18.80 1.78 -1.59
N GLY A 172 -18.26 2.72 -0.84
CA GLY A 172 -18.66 2.94 0.54
C GLY A 172 -18.02 4.16 1.16
N GLU A 173 -18.29 4.35 2.43
CA GLU A 173 -17.59 5.32 3.27
C GLU A 173 -16.46 4.63 4.01
N GLY A 174 -15.25 5.15 3.86
CA GLY A 174 -14.04 4.65 4.51
C GLY A 174 -13.48 5.73 5.41
N SER A 175 -13.05 5.35 6.60
CA SER A 175 -12.36 6.24 7.54
C SER A 175 -11.09 5.59 8.10
N LEU A 176 -10.14 6.43 8.47
CA LEU A 176 -8.84 6.05 9.01
C LEU A 176 -8.56 6.83 10.28
N LYS A 177 -7.91 6.17 11.23
CA LYS A 177 -7.33 6.79 12.41
C LYS A 177 -5.87 6.42 12.51
N PHE A 178 -5.01 7.43 12.51
CA PHE A 178 -3.56 7.29 12.65
C PHE A 178 -3.16 7.57 14.12
N ASN A 179 -2.55 6.60 14.78
CA ASN A 179 -1.99 6.74 16.13
C ASN A 179 -0.56 7.29 16.03
N LYS A 180 -0.46 8.62 16.18
CA LYS A 180 0.73 9.44 15.89
C LYS A 180 1.76 9.48 17.02
N GLY A 181 2.90 10.12 16.75
CA GLY A 181 3.91 10.48 17.76
C GLY A 181 5.02 9.45 17.96
N PHE A 182 5.06 8.37 17.18
CA PHE A 182 6.10 7.36 17.26
C PHE A 182 7.22 7.60 16.25
N ALA A 183 8.43 7.88 16.73
CA ALA A 183 9.61 8.09 15.89
C ALA A 183 9.97 6.87 15.02
N SER A 184 9.59 5.67 15.43
CA SER A 184 9.86 4.43 14.68
C SER A 184 8.93 4.20 13.48
N THR A 185 7.84 4.97 13.37
CA THR A 185 6.81 4.79 12.33
C THR A 185 6.38 6.16 11.76
N PRO A 186 7.31 6.94 11.18
CA PRO A 186 7.01 8.27 10.64
C PRO A 186 5.94 8.25 9.54
N TRP A 187 5.80 7.13 8.82
CA TRP A 187 4.75 6.91 7.81
C TRP A 187 3.31 6.84 8.36
N ALA A 188 3.14 6.76 9.68
CA ALA A 188 1.83 6.83 10.34
C ALA A 188 1.61 8.18 11.06
N ASN A 189 2.54 9.14 10.94
CA ASN A 189 2.46 10.43 11.60
C ASN A 189 1.82 11.48 10.68
N LEU A 190 0.55 11.29 10.31
CA LEU A 190 -0.14 12.17 9.36
C LEU A 190 -1.61 12.42 9.69
N ASP A 191 -2.10 13.55 9.21
CA ASP A 191 -3.48 14.00 9.20
C ASP A 191 -4.07 13.95 7.80
N VAL A 192 -5.27 13.37 7.71
CA VAL A 192 -6.09 13.41 6.51
C VAL A 192 -6.64 14.83 6.33
N VAL A 193 -6.36 15.43 5.18
CA VAL A 193 -6.92 16.73 4.75
C VAL A 193 -8.33 16.54 4.21
N SER A 194 -8.51 15.56 3.32
CA SER A 194 -9.82 15.22 2.73
C SER A 194 -9.83 13.80 2.19
N TYR A 195 -10.98 13.13 2.27
CA TYR A 195 -11.17 11.83 1.63
C TYR A 195 -11.53 12.00 0.15
N ILE A 196 -10.98 11.12 -0.70
CA ILE A 196 -11.20 11.12 -2.15
C ILE A 196 -12.17 10.01 -2.55
N GLY A 197 -12.07 8.86 -1.92
CA GLY A 197 -12.97 7.75 -2.15
C GLY A 197 -12.51 6.51 -1.43
N SER A 198 -13.43 5.55 -1.31
CA SER A 198 -13.10 4.24 -0.78
C SER A 198 -13.91 3.16 -1.47
N TRP A 199 -13.34 1.96 -1.53
CA TRP A 199 -13.98 0.81 -2.12
C TRP A 199 -13.50 -0.47 -1.47
N MET A 200 -14.34 -1.50 -1.56
CA MET A 200 -13.99 -2.88 -1.24
C MET A 200 -14.08 -3.73 -2.49
N GLY A 201 -13.18 -4.70 -2.65
CA GLY A 201 -13.24 -5.66 -3.74
C GLY A 201 -12.89 -7.06 -3.29
N LYS A 202 -13.56 -8.05 -3.88
CA LYS A 202 -13.09 -9.44 -3.91
C LYS A 202 -12.47 -9.70 -5.26
N SER A 203 -11.24 -10.19 -5.26
CA SER A 203 -10.48 -10.37 -6.49
C SER A 203 -9.52 -11.55 -6.44
N LYS A 204 -9.12 -11.99 -7.62
CA LYS A 204 -7.83 -12.65 -7.82
C LYS A 204 -6.83 -11.58 -8.22
N ALA A 205 -5.58 -11.72 -7.82
CA ALA A 205 -4.52 -10.90 -8.37
C ALA A 205 -3.34 -11.74 -8.80
N VAL A 206 -2.66 -11.25 -9.83
CA VAL A 206 -1.43 -11.85 -10.36
C VAL A 206 -0.36 -10.77 -10.38
N LEU A 207 0.77 -11.04 -9.73
CA LEU A 207 1.99 -10.26 -9.93
C LEU A 207 2.71 -10.77 -11.18
N GLY A 208 2.88 -9.91 -12.17
CA GLY A 208 3.74 -10.18 -13.31
C GLY A 208 5.22 -10.03 -12.96
N ASN A 209 6.06 -10.97 -13.39
CA ASN A 209 7.52 -10.87 -13.20
C ASN A 209 8.18 -9.84 -14.15
N LYS A 210 7.52 -9.46 -15.24
CA LYS A 210 8.03 -8.47 -16.18
C LYS A 210 7.73 -7.06 -15.62
N VAL A 211 8.77 -6.37 -15.20
CA VAL A 211 8.69 -5.05 -14.55
C VAL A 211 9.60 -4.05 -15.24
N ASP A 212 9.21 -2.78 -15.21
CA ASP A 212 10.08 -1.69 -15.67
C ASP A 212 11.07 -1.35 -14.56
N ARG A 213 12.34 -1.15 -14.90
CA ARG A 213 13.43 -0.88 -13.94
C ARG A 213 14.19 0.36 -14.34
N PHE A 214 14.45 1.22 -13.37
CA PHE A 214 15.15 2.49 -13.56
C PHE A 214 16.34 2.54 -12.59
N ARG A 215 17.54 2.26 -13.10
CA ARG A 215 18.78 2.31 -12.31
C ARG A 215 19.03 3.74 -11.84
N LEU A 216 19.28 3.88 -10.54
CA LEU A 216 19.71 5.14 -9.95
C LEU A 216 21.23 5.08 -9.79
N ARG A 217 21.93 6.11 -10.29
CA ARG A 217 23.33 6.35 -9.95
C ARG A 217 23.41 6.85 -8.54
#